data_AF-A0A8H3IPS5-F1
#
_entry.id   AF-A0A8H3IPS5-F1
#
_cell.length_a   1.000
_cell.length_b   1.000
_cell.length_c   1.000
_cell.angle_alpha   90.00
_cell.angle_beta   90.00
_cell.angle_gamma   90.00
#
_symmetry.space_group_name_H-M   'P 1'
#
loop_
_entity.id
_entity.type
_entity.pdbx_description
1 polymer ?
#
loop_
_entity_poly.entity_id
_entity_poly.type
_entity_poly.pdbx_seq_one_letter_code
_entity_poly.pdbx_strand_id
1 'polypeptide(L)'
;MAPSSTITIEAIPLTPSAFAPFGTVLISPLPSTTTSPPASPPHGSVSANQGTALKYADIAPVTSTYHTSPSGTPAKPSMSLFSCFPRTLRTRNRRQIFDVKVLERHPFTTQTFMPLASSSSESTTIAKSIIIVAPTLPSPPPPPPSPPTLTPYFPQLQSKQRGLPDLQNLKAFVAEPGVGVTYGVGTWHAPMVVVGGRVDFVVVQHVSGRAAEDCQEVDVENVEVVVEGLERARL
;
A
#
# COMPACT_ATOMS: atom_id res chain seq x y z
N MET A 1 -21.52 7.20 -25.70
CA MET A 1 -20.26 7.24 -24.91
C MET A 1 -19.41 6.08 -25.39
N ALA A 2 -18.16 6.32 -25.80
CA ALA A 2 -17.23 5.22 -26.07
C ALA A 2 -17.04 4.43 -24.76
N PRO A 3 -16.98 3.09 -24.79
CA PRO A 3 -16.70 2.32 -23.58
C PRO A 3 -15.34 2.77 -23.04
N SER A 4 -15.32 3.19 -21.78
CA SER A 4 -14.08 3.48 -21.06
C SER A 4 -13.20 2.23 -21.11
N SER A 5 -11.97 2.38 -21.61
CA SER A 5 -11.04 1.26 -21.76
C SER A 5 -10.69 0.66 -20.40
N THR A 6 -10.89 -0.64 -20.22
CA THR A 6 -10.49 -1.35 -19.01
C THR A 6 -8.97 -1.42 -18.89
N ILE A 7 -8.45 -1.00 -17.73
CA ILE A 7 -7.06 -1.20 -17.31
C ILE A 7 -6.99 -2.56 -16.63
N THR A 8 -6.20 -3.48 -17.18
CA THR A 8 -5.95 -4.79 -16.56
C THR A 8 -4.46 -4.93 -16.27
N ILE A 9 -4.12 -5.20 -15.01
CA ILE A 9 -2.73 -5.48 -14.59
C ILE A 9 -2.63 -6.82 -13.87
N GLU A 10 -1.44 -7.39 -13.85
CA GLU A 10 -1.15 -8.63 -13.12
C GLU A 10 -0.53 -8.32 -11.77
N ALA A 11 -0.99 -9.02 -10.73
CA ALA A 11 -0.32 -9.00 -9.44
C ALA A 11 0.95 -9.85 -9.52
N ILE A 12 2.10 -9.21 -9.33
CA ILE A 12 3.43 -9.87 -9.35
C ILE A 12 3.93 -10.12 -7.92
N PRO A 13 4.95 -10.97 -7.69
CA PRO A 13 5.51 -11.14 -6.34
C PRO A 13 6.01 -9.81 -5.75
N LEU A 14 5.65 -9.54 -4.49
CA LEU A 14 6.15 -8.37 -3.77
C LEU A 14 7.66 -8.51 -3.50
N THR A 15 8.44 -7.51 -3.91
CA THR A 15 9.86 -7.41 -3.57
C THR A 15 10.21 -6.01 -3.06
N PRO A 16 11.23 -5.86 -2.20
CA PRO A 16 11.66 -4.55 -1.73
C PRO A 16 12.00 -3.58 -2.87
N SER A 17 12.70 -4.05 -3.92
CA SER A 17 13.12 -3.21 -5.04
C SER A 17 11.94 -2.73 -5.89
N ALA A 18 10.97 -3.61 -6.18
CA ALA A 18 9.81 -3.24 -6.99
C ALA A 18 8.84 -2.32 -6.24
N PHE A 19 8.79 -2.40 -4.91
CA PHE A 19 7.92 -1.58 -4.07
C PHE A 19 8.55 -0.27 -3.58
N ALA A 20 9.87 -0.12 -3.67
CA ALA A 20 10.61 1.05 -3.19
C ALA A 20 10.06 2.43 -3.62
N PRO A 21 9.51 2.63 -4.84
CA PRO A 21 8.91 3.91 -5.22
C PRO A 21 7.65 4.29 -4.42
N PHE A 22 7.00 3.32 -3.78
CA PHE A 22 5.71 3.48 -3.11
C PHE A 22 5.83 3.41 -1.59
N GLY A 23 6.91 2.81 -1.08
CA GLY A 23 7.10 2.56 0.33
C GLY A 23 8.20 1.54 0.63
N THR A 24 8.06 0.84 1.75
CA THR A 24 9.03 -0.15 2.25
C THR A 24 8.35 -1.49 2.51
N VAL A 25 8.99 -2.58 2.10
CA VAL A 25 8.54 -3.94 2.42
C VAL A 25 9.13 -4.39 3.75
N LEU A 26 8.28 -4.88 4.65
CA LEU A 26 8.66 -5.42 5.95
C LEU A 26 8.76 -6.93 5.86
N ILE A 27 9.99 -7.43 5.72
CA ILE A 27 10.28 -8.86 5.60
C ILE A 27 11.55 -9.20 6.39
N SER A 28 11.58 -10.40 6.99
CA SER A 28 12.80 -10.92 7.59
C SER A 28 13.86 -11.15 6.51
N PRO A 29 15.09 -10.63 6.67
CA PRO A 29 16.19 -10.96 5.76
C PRO A 29 16.76 -12.37 6.00
N LEU A 30 16.33 -13.05 7.05
CA LEU A 30 16.73 -14.43 7.35
C LEU A 30 15.81 -15.43 6.65
N PRO A 31 16.36 -16.55 6.11
CA PRO A 31 15.55 -17.69 5.70
C PRO A 31 14.63 -18.16 6.82
N SER A 32 13.41 -18.57 6.48
CA SER A 32 12.43 -19.11 7.44
C SER A 32 12.90 -20.38 8.16
N THR A 33 13.90 -21.07 7.61
CA THR A 33 14.54 -22.25 8.21
C THR A 33 15.60 -21.92 9.26
N THR A 34 15.94 -20.64 9.45
CA THR A 34 16.95 -20.20 10.42
C THR A 34 16.40 -20.34 11.84
N THR A 35 16.91 -21.31 12.58
CA THR A 35 16.48 -21.62 13.96
C THR A 35 17.51 -21.28 15.04
N SER A 36 18.74 -20.95 14.62
CA SER A 36 19.84 -20.56 15.50
C SER A 36 20.49 -19.26 15.01
N PRO A 37 21.01 -18.41 15.92
CA PRO A 37 21.70 -17.18 15.53
C PRO A 37 22.97 -17.52 14.72
N PRO A 38 23.27 -16.77 13.65
CA PRO A 38 24.53 -16.93 12.92
C PRO A 38 25.72 -16.58 13.80
N ALA A 39 26.89 -17.17 13.50
CA ALA A 39 28.12 -16.95 14.27
C ALA A 39 28.55 -15.47 14.34
N SER A 40 28.20 -14.70 13.31
CA SER A 40 28.36 -13.25 13.26
C SER A 40 27.07 -12.57 12.79
N PRO A 41 26.75 -11.34 13.29
CA PRO A 41 25.57 -10.61 12.85
C PRO A 41 25.60 -10.33 11.33
N PRO A 42 24.52 -10.64 10.59
CA PRO A 42 24.38 -10.25 9.19
C PRO A 42 24.44 -8.74 8.99
N HIS A 43 24.69 -8.32 7.75
CA HIS A 43 24.70 -6.90 7.37
C HIS A 43 23.41 -6.19 7.81
N GLY A 44 23.55 -5.02 8.43
CA GLY A 44 22.43 -4.21 8.92
C GLY A 44 21.80 -4.71 10.23
N SER A 45 22.42 -5.69 10.91
CA SER A 45 21.96 -6.18 12.21
C SER A 45 23.00 -6.04 13.31
N VAL A 46 22.52 -6.00 14.55
CA VAL A 46 23.35 -6.06 15.76
C VAL A 46 22.88 -7.24 16.62
N SER A 47 23.84 -7.97 17.19
CA SER A 47 23.55 -8.99 18.19
C SER A 47 22.94 -8.36 19.44
N ALA A 48 21.81 -8.89 19.88
CA ALA A 48 21.03 -8.43 21.03
C ALA A 48 20.70 -9.61 21.95
N ASN A 49 20.16 -9.32 23.14
CA ASN A 49 19.71 -10.31 24.12
C ASN A 49 20.77 -11.40 24.39
N GLN A 50 21.99 -10.97 24.73
CA GLN A 50 23.13 -11.86 25.01
C GLN A 50 23.42 -12.87 23.89
N GLY A 51 23.20 -12.49 22.62
CA GLY A 51 23.47 -13.35 21.46
C GLY A 51 22.28 -14.18 20.96
N THR A 52 21.11 -14.05 21.59
CA THR A 52 19.91 -14.82 21.22
C THR A 52 18.99 -14.10 20.23
N ALA A 53 19.26 -12.82 19.91
CA ALA A 53 18.45 -12.05 18.98
C ALA A 53 19.33 -11.24 18.01
N LEU A 54 18.79 -10.98 16.82
CA LEU A 54 19.34 -9.99 15.88
C LEU A 54 18.38 -8.80 15.81
N LYS A 55 18.89 -7.61 16.07
CA LYS A 55 18.15 -6.34 15.92
C LYS A 55 18.49 -5.71 14.58
N TYR A 56 17.47 -5.53 13.75
CA TYR A 56 17.52 -4.67 12.57
C TYR A 56 16.87 -3.34 12.95
N ALA A 57 17.63 -2.26 12.95
CA ALA A 57 17.12 -0.92 13.24
C ALA A 57 16.55 -0.27 11.97
N ASP A 58 15.62 0.66 12.15
CA ASP A 58 15.12 1.56 11.10
C ASP A 58 14.60 0.85 9.83
N ILE A 59 13.91 -0.28 10.02
CA ILE A 59 13.42 -1.15 8.93
C ILE A 59 12.32 -0.51 8.06
N ALA A 60 11.68 0.56 8.53
CA ALA A 60 10.75 1.39 7.76
C ALA A 60 10.55 2.77 8.42
N PRO A 61 10.21 3.80 7.63
CA PRO A 61 9.92 5.14 8.17
C PRO A 61 8.55 5.20 8.87
N VAL A 62 8.52 5.83 10.04
CA VAL A 62 7.28 6.20 10.76
C VAL A 62 7.18 7.73 10.77
N THR A 63 6.63 8.31 9.70
CA THR A 63 6.71 9.74 9.42
C THR A 63 5.35 10.42 9.62
N SER A 64 5.37 11.64 10.18
CA SER A 64 4.21 12.53 10.27
C SER A 64 4.58 13.91 9.71
N THR A 65 3.77 14.40 8.77
CA THR A 65 3.88 15.74 8.20
C THR A 65 2.61 16.57 8.45
N TYR A 66 1.78 16.22 9.43
CA TYR A 66 0.53 16.95 9.74
C TYR A 66 0.74 18.43 10.09
N HIS A 67 1.95 18.85 10.45
CA HIS A 67 2.29 20.27 10.59
C HIS A 67 2.15 21.07 9.28
N THR A 68 2.10 20.40 8.12
CA THR A 68 1.80 20.99 6.81
C THR A 68 0.33 20.86 6.40
N SER A 69 -0.52 20.26 7.25
CA SER A 69 -1.95 20.14 6.97
C SER A 69 -2.64 21.51 6.98
N PRO A 70 -3.68 21.73 6.15
CA PRO A 70 -4.40 23.00 6.11
C PRO A 70 -4.99 23.43 7.46
N SER A 71 -5.45 22.47 8.26
CA SER A 71 -6.03 22.77 9.57
C SER A 71 -4.99 23.12 10.65
N GLY A 72 -3.72 22.73 10.45
CA GLY A 72 -2.70 22.80 11.49
C GLY A 72 -2.99 21.89 12.70
N THR A 73 -3.94 20.96 12.59
CA THR A 73 -4.33 20.08 13.70
C THR A 73 -3.18 19.11 14.01
N PRO A 74 -2.68 19.06 15.25
CA PRO A 74 -1.63 18.13 15.61
C PRO A 74 -2.14 16.70 15.50
N ALA A 75 -1.32 15.83 14.90
CA ALA A 75 -1.59 14.40 14.86
C ALA A 75 -0.88 13.66 16.00
N LYS A 76 -1.42 12.50 16.36
CA LYS A 76 -0.80 11.56 17.31
C LYS A 76 -0.51 10.23 16.63
N PRO A 77 0.51 9.49 17.06
CA PRO A 77 0.67 8.10 16.62
C PRO A 77 -0.55 7.28 17.05
N SER A 78 -0.96 6.37 16.17
CA SER A 78 -2.10 5.48 16.36
C SER A 78 -1.74 4.08 15.90
N MET A 79 -2.16 3.10 16.67
CA MET A 79 -2.08 1.70 16.32
C MET A 79 -3.48 1.10 16.33
N SER A 80 -3.87 0.44 15.25
CA SER A 80 -5.18 -0.17 15.07
C SER A 80 -5.06 -1.62 14.66
N LEU A 81 -6.07 -2.43 14.98
CA LEU A 81 -6.19 -3.81 14.50
C LEU A 81 -7.30 -3.89 13.46
N PHE A 82 -7.00 -4.47 12.30
CA PHE A 82 -7.99 -4.77 11.27
C PHE A 82 -8.06 -6.27 11.05
N SER A 83 -9.24 -6.86 11.21
CA SER A 83 -9.53 -8.22 10.77
C SER A 83 -10.08 -8.19 9.36
N CYS A 84 -9.25 -8.53 8.38
CA CYS A 84 -9.58 -8.45 6.96
C CYS A 84 -10.03 -9.79 6.43
N PHE A 85 -11.27 -9.83 5.91
CA PHE A 85 -11.86 -11.02 5.32
C PHE A 85 -11.56 -11.08 3.81
N PRO A 86 -11.51 -12.30 3.23
CA PRO A 86 -11.24 -12.47 1.80
C PRO A 86 -12.21 -11.68 0.92
N ARG A 87 -11.66 -11.00 -0.08
CA ARG A 87 -12.40 -10.30 -1.13
C ARG A 87 -12.91 -11.30 -2.16
N THR A 88 -14.11 -11.07 -2.67
CA THR A 88 -14.68 -11.86 -3.78
C THR A 88 -13.91 -11.59 -5.07
N LEU A 89 -13.48 -12.65 -5.75
CA LEU A 89 -12.83 -12.58 -7.05
C LEU A 89 -13.78 -13.06 -8.14
N ARG A 90 -13.77 -12.38 -9.30
CA ARG A 90 -14.44 -12.87 -10.50
C ARG A 90 -13.55 -13.88 -11.22
N THR A 91 -14.16 -14.86 -11.87
CA THR A 91 -13.44 -15.78 -12.75
C THR A 91 -13.66 -15.39 -14.20
N ARG A 92 -12.58 -15.17 -14.97
CA ARG A 92 -12.61 -14.95 -16.42
C ARG A 92 -11.49 -15.73 -17.07
N ASN A 93 -11.80 -16.59 -18.03
CA ASN A 93 -10.83 -17.45 -18.73
C ASN A 93 -9.91 -18.22 -17.76
N ARG A 94 -10.49 -18.81 -16.71
CA ARG A 94 -9.79 -19.53 -15.62
C ARG A 94 -8.86 -18.68 -14.74
N ARG A 95 -8.79 -17.36 -14.95
CA ARG A 95 -8.03 -16.42 -14.11
C ARG A 95 -8.96 -15.82 -13.04
N GLN A 96 -8.42 -15.59 -11.84
CA GLN A 96 -9.11 -14.87 -10.78
C GLN A 96 -8.83 -13.37 -10.92
N ILE A 97 -9.87 -12.55 -10.82
CA ILE A 97 -9.80 -11.11 -11.05
C ILE A 97 -10.40 -10.38 -9.86
N PHE A 98 -9.63 -9.45 -9.31
CA PHE A 98 -10.10 -8.47 -8.34
C PHE A 98 -10.46 -7.16 -9.05
N ASP A 99 -11.68 -6.68 -8.85
CA ASP A 99 -12.10 -5.37 -9.33
C ASP A 99 -11.72 -4.28 -8.32
N VAL A 100 -10.83 -3.38 -8.72
CA VAL A 100 -10.49 -2.22 -7.90
C VAL A 100 -11.60 -1.19 -8.06
N LYS A 101 -12.13 -0.72 -6.93
CA LYS A 101 -13.22 0.26 -6.89
C LYS A 101 -12.84 1.58 -6.23
N VAL A 102 -11.86 1.53 -5.34
CA VAL A 102 -11.39 2.69 -4.57
C VAL A 102 -9.88 2.65 -4.49
N LEU A 103 -9.26 3.82 -4.59
CA LEU A 103 -7.91 4.07 -4.10
C LEU A 103 -7.97 5.15 -3.03
N GLU A 104 -7.15 4.99 -2.00
CA GLU A 104 -7.02 5.89 -0.88
C GLU A 104 -5.56 6.34 -0.70
N ARG A 105 -5.36 7.44 0.01
CA ARG A 105 -4.04 7.87 0.46
C ARG A 105 -4.11 8.60 1.80
N HIS A 106 -2.99 8.56 2.50
CA HIS A 106 -2.76 9.31 3.74
C HIS A 106 -1.75 10.44 3.46
N PRO A 107 -2.21 11.67 3.16
CA PRO A 107 -1.35 12.73 2.62
C PRO A 107 -0.29 13.24 3.61
N PHE A 108 -0.43 12.96 4.91
CA PHE A 108 0.43 13.51 5.96
C PHE A 108 1.08 12.47 6.87
N THR A 109 1.03 11.18 6.54
CA THR A 109 1.69 10.13 7.34
C THR A 109 2.09 8.95 6.48
N THR A 110 3.13 8.23 6.89
CA THR A 110 3.28 6.84 6.44
C THR A 110 2.20 5.99 7.09
N GLN A 111 1.85 4.87 6.45
CA GLN A 111 0.93 3.89 7.00
C GLN A 111 1.51 2.50 6.84
N THR A 112 1.73 1.83 7.96
CA THR A 112 2.27 0.47 8.02
C THR A 112 1.14 -0.52 8.21
N PHE A 113 1.14 -1.59 7.42
CA PHE A 113 0.33 -2.79 7.63
C PHE A 113 1.27 -3.97 7.91
N MET A 114 1.22 -4.50 9.12
CA MET A 114 1.97 -5.69 9.51
C MET A 114 0.99 -6.83 9.79
N PRO A 115 1.02 -7.94 9.02
CA PRO A 115 0.17 -9.07 9.30
C PRO A 115 0.57 -9.70 10.65
N LEU A 116 -0.43 -9.96 11.48
CA LEU A 116 -0.29 -10.88 12.59
C LEU A 116 -0.34 -12.32 12.06
N ALA A 117 0.26 -13.24 12.81
CA ALA A 117 0.28 -14.65 12.44
C ALA A 117 -1.14 -15.13 12.07
N SER A 118 -1.25 -15.82 10.93
CA SER A 118 -2.53 -16.21 10.34
C SER A 118 -3.34 -17.06 11.30
N SER A 119 -4.57 -16.64 11.59
CA SER A 119 -5.53 -17.42 12.34
C SER A 119 -6.33 -18.31 11.38
N SER A 120 -5.78 -19.45 11.01
CA SER A 120 -6.56 -20.69 10.87
C SER A 120 -5.64 -21.81 10.36
N SER A 121 -5.40 -22.78 11.23
CA SER A 121 -4.90 -24.12 10.87
C SER A 121 -5.90 -24.91 10.00
N GLU A 122 -7.10 -24.38 9.76
CA GLU A 122 -8.23 -25.10 9.13
C GLU A 122 -8.53 -24.70 7.67
N SER A 123 -7.92 -23.63 7.14
CA SER A 123 -8.11 -23.25 5.74
C SER A 123 -7.15 -24.00 4.82
N THR A 124 -7.68 -24.72 3.82
CA THR A 124 -6.87 -25.38 2.77
C THR A 124 -6.22 -24.37 1.82
N THR A 125 -6.53 -23.07 1.93
CA THR A 125 -5.98 -22.02 1.07
C THR A 125 -5.17 -21.02 1.90
N ILE A 126 -3.93 -20.81 1.48
CA ILE A 126 -3.00 -19.85 2.09
C ILE A 126 -3.59 -18.44 1.91
N ALA A 127 -3.76 -17.72 3.01
CA ALA A 127 -4.18 -16.33 2.99
C ALA A 127 -3.06 -15.46 2.40
N LYS A 128 -3.38 -14.63 1.42
CA LYS A 128 -2.44 -13.70 0.77
C LYS A 128 -3.02 -12.29 0.75
N SER A 129 -2.14 -11.31 0.79
CA SER A 129 -2.49 -9.89 0.66
C SER A 129 -2.14 -9.41 -0.74
N ILE A 130 -3.06 -8.70 -1.37
CA ILE A 130 -2.83 -8.05 -2.66
C ILE A 130 -2.62 -6.55 -2.39
N ILE A 131 -1.43 -6.06 -2.72
CA ILE A 131 -1.05 -4.66 -2.54
C ILE A 131 -1.19 -3.97 -3.89
N ILE A 132 -2.03 -2.95 -3.96
CA ILE A 132 -2.29 -2.21 -5.19
C ILE A 132 -1.91 -0.77 -4.91
N VAL A 133 -1.02 -0.20 -5.73
CA VAL A 133 -0.46 1.14 -5.53
C VAL A 133 -0.40 1.90 -6.85
N ALA A 134 -0.56 3.22 -6.78
CA ALA A 134 -0.43 4.11 -7.93
C ALA A 134 0.49 5.30 -7.61
N PRO A 135 1.29 5.76 -8.58
CA PRO A 135 1.91 7.08 -8.49
C PRO A 135 0.84 8.19 -8.42
N THR A 136 1.25 9.38 -8.00
CA THR A 136 0.39 10.57 -8.09
C THR A 136 0.63 11.28 -9.42
N LEU A 137 -0.44 11.64 -10.12
CA LEU A 137 -0.32 12.41 -11.36
C LEU A 137 0.38 13.75 -11.09
N PRO A 138 1.41 14.10 -11.89
CA PRO A 138 2.17 15.32 -11.69
C PRO A 138 1.28 16.55 -11.93
N SER A 139 1.65 17.64 -11.26
CA SER A 139 1.10 18.95 -11.60
C SER A 139 1.72 19.44 -12.91
N PRO A 140 0.96 19.98 -13.88
CA PRO A 140 1.57 20.78 -14.93
C PRO A 140 2.31 21.97 -14.32
N PRO A 141 3.42 22.43 -14.92
CA PRO A 141 4.14 23.61 -14.46
C PRO A 141 3.18 24.81 -14.40
N PRO A 142 3.39 25.76 -13.47
CA PRO A 142 2.59 26.96 -13.45
C PRO A 142 2.68 27.66 -14.81
N PRO A 143 1.59 28.23 -15.33
CA PRO A 143 1.66 29.03 -16.54
C PRO A 143 2.67 30.18 -16.33
N PRO A 144 3.40 30.61 -17.37
CA PRO A 144 4.25 31.78 -17.26
C PRO A 144 3.43 32.98 -16.78
N PRO A 145 4.04 33.91 -16.01
CA PRO A 145 3.34 35.09 -15.54
C PRO A 145 2.70 35.81 -16.73
N SER A 146 1.38 35.88 -16.74
CA SER A 146 0.65 36.60 -17.78
C SER A 146 0.88 38.10 -17.58
N PRO A 147 1.11 38.88 -18.65
CA PRO A 147 1.10 40.34 -18.54
C PRO A 147 -0.25 40.81 -17.96
N PRO A 148 -0.29 41.94 -17.24
CA PRO A 148 -1.52 42.46 -16.65
C PRO A 148 -2.53 42.73 -17.77
N THR A 149 -3.47 41.80 -17.95
CA THR A 149 -4.52 41.91 -18.96
C THR A 149 -5.84 41.99 -18.22
N LEU A 150 -6.69 42.95 -18.58
CA LEU A 150 -8.02 43.19 -18.00
C LEU A 150 -9.06 42.13 -18.38
N THR A 151 -8.64 40.97 -18.87
CA THR A 151 -9.53 39.86 -19.21
C THR A 151 -9.57 38.86 -18.04
N PRO A 152 -10.77 38.44 -17.60
CA PRO A 152 -10.88 37.43 -16.54
C PRO A 152 -10.23 36.12 -17.00
N TYR A 153 -9.21 35.68 -16.24
CA TYR A 153 -8.61 34.36 -16.38
C TYR A 153 -9.67 33.31 -16.01
N PHE A 154 -10.14 32.56 -17.01
CA PHE A 154 -10.91 31.34 -16.79
C PHE A 154 -9.90 30.20 -16.62
N PRO A 155 -9.78 29.57 -15.43
CA PRO A 155 -8.96 28.38 -15.29
C PRO A 155 -9.51 27.30 -16.22
N GLN A 156 -8.76 26.93 -17.26
CA GLN A 156 -9.13 25.84 -18.14
C GLN A 156 -9.25 24.54 -17.33
N LEU A 157 -10.19 23.68 -17.72
CA LEU A 157 -10.62 22.41 -17.11
C LEU A 157 -9.52 21.35 -16.82
N GLN A 158 -8.24 21.66 -16.98
CA GLN A 158 -7.11 20.75 -16.73
C GLN A 158 -6.80 20.56 -15.22
N SER A 159 -7.49 21.27 -14.32
CA SER A 159 -7.29 21.16 -12.87
C SER A 159 -7.92 19.93 -12.23
N LYS A 160 -8.80 19.19 -12.91
CA LYS A 160 -9.56 18.09 -12.30
C LYS A 160 -8.76 16.81 -12.01
N GLN A 161 -7.56 16.65 -12.57
CA GLN A 161 -6.76 15.41 -12.41
C GLN A 161 -5.51 15.58 -11.54
N ARG A 162 -5.22 16.79 -11.06
CA ARG A 162 -4.05 17.05 -10.22
C ARG A 162 -4.15 16.27 -8.92
N GLY A 163 -3.07 15.58 -8.56
CA GLY A 163 -3.00 14.88 -7.29
C GLY A 163 -3.80 13.57 -7.24
N LEU A 164 -4.54 13.22 -8.29
CA LEU A 164 -5.22 11.93 -8.43
C LEU A 164 -4.21 10.80 -8.68
N PRO A 165 -4.60 9.53 -8.45
CA PRO A 165 -3.76 8.39 -8.81
C PRO A 165 -3.55 8.30 -10.33
N ASP A 166 -2.33 8.01 -10.74
CA ASP A 166 -1.98 7.67 -12.11
C ASP A 166 -2.33 6.20 -12.40
N LEU A 167 -3.55 5.99 -12.88
CA LEU A 167 -4.07 4.65 -13.14
C LEU A 167 -3.29 3.89 -14.23
N GLN A 168 -2.62 4.61 -15.15
CA GLN A 168 -1.83 3.97 -16.20
C GLN A 168 -0.53 3.37 -15.67
N ASN A 169 -0.08 3.81 -14.50
CA ASN A 169 1.13 3.35 -13.84
C ASN A 169 0.83 2.59 -12.53
N LEU A 170 -0.39 2.08 -12.37
CA LEU A 170 -0.76 1.17 -11.28
C LEU A 170 0.17 -0.05 -11.23
N LYS A 171 0.49 -0.48 -10.02
CA LYS A 171 1.20 -1.73 -9.73
C LYS A 171 0.38 -2.56 -8.77
N ALA A 172 0.38 -3.87 -8.97
CA ALA A 172 -0.21 -4.83 -8.06
C ALA A 172 0.84 -5.86 -7.64
N PHE A 173 0.84 -6.20 -6.36
CA PHE A 173 1.78 -7.15 -5.78
C PHE A 173 1.04 -8.19 -4.94
N VAL A 174 1.55 -9.42 -4.94
CA VAL A 174 1.15 -10.48 -4.01
C VAL A 174 2.19 -10.52 -2.89
N ALA A 175 1.75 -10.27 -1.66
CA ALA A 175 2.57 -10.47 -0.47
C ALA A 175 2.45 -11.91 0.03
N GLU A 176 3.59 -12.52 0.32
CA GLU A 176 3.64 -13.81 1.01
C GLU A 176 3.21 -13.67 2.48
N PRO A 177 2.76 -14.76 3.13
CA PRO A 177 2.41 -14.74 4.55
C PRO A 177 3.54 -14.19 5.42
N GLY A 178 3.19 -13.32 6.38
CA GLY A 178 4.15 -12.71 7.29
C GLY A 178 4.91 -11.50 6.72
N VAL A 179 4.66 -11.11 5.47
CA VAL A 179 5.24 -9.91 4.85
C VAL A 179 4.30 -8.72 5.03
N GLY A 180 4.81 -7.64 5.64
CA GLY A 180 4.12 -6.37 5.77
C GLY A 180 4.60 -5.31 4.78
N VAL A 181 3.94 -4.17 4.75
CA VAL A 181 4.39 -2.98 4.01
C VAL A 181 4.20 -1.71 4.81
N THR A 182 5.01 -0.70 4.53
CA THR A 182 4.77 0.68 4.93
C THR A 182 4.63 1.53 3.68
N TYR A 183 3.46 2.11 3.45
CA TYR A 183 3.25 3.08 2.38
C TYR A 183 3.93 4.40 2.72
N GLY A 184 4.55 5.02 1.71
CA GLY A 184 5.06 6.37 1.80
C GLY A 184 3.95 7.40 2.02
N VAL A 185 4.34 8.57 2.54
CA VAL A 185 3.41 9.70 2.74
C VAL A 185 2.74 10.05 1.41
N GLY A 186 1.40 10.04 1.38
CA GLY A 186 0.61 10.40 0.20
C GLY A 186 0.59 9.38 -0.93
N THR A 187 1.20 8.20 -0.77
CA THR A 187 1.11 7.11 -1.74
C THR A 187 -0.34 6.65 -1.91
N TRP A 188 -0.84 6.64 -3.14
CA TRP A 188 -2.15 6.05 -3.45
C TRP A 188 -2.07 4.53 -3.40
N HIS A 189 -3.03 3.91 -2.73
CA HIS A 189 -3.13 2.46 -2.60
C HIS A 189 -4.59 2.02 -2.47
N ALA A 190 -4.89 0.75 -2.76
CA ALA A 190 -6.22 0.21 -2.48
C ALA A 190 -6.38 -0.09 -0.99
N PRO A 191 -7.60 0.03 -0.42
CA PRO A 191 -7.90 -0.52 0.90
C PRO A 191 -7.54 -2.01 0.97
N MET A 192 -7.16 -2.51 2.14
CA MET A 192 -6.65 -3.87 2.37
C MET A 192 -7.39 -4.96 1.57
N VAL A 193 -6.70 -5.58 0.61
CA VAL A 193 -7.22 -6.67 -0.22
C VAL A 193 -6.62 -7.98 0.27
N VAL A 194 -7.45 -8.82 0.86
CA VAL A 194 -7.06 -10.17 1.29
C VAL A 194 -7.76 -11.19 0.42
N VAL A 195 -7.10 -12.30 0.10
CA VAL A 195 -7.66 -13.42 -0.68
C VAL A 195 -7.29 -14.75 -0.01
N GLY A 196 -8.10 -15.79 -0.27
CA GLY A 196 -7.90 -17.13 0.31
C GLY A 196 -8.46 -17.27 1.72
N GLY A 197 -7.90 -16.58 2.72
CA GLY A 197 -8.30 -16.67 4.13
C GLY A 197 -8.19 -15.34 4.88
N ARG A 198 -8.70 -15.26 6.12
CA ARG A 198 -8.63 -14.03 6.93
C ARG A 198 -7.17 -13.68 7.25
N VAL A 199 -6.85 -12.39 7.25
CA VAL A 199 -5.60 -11.86 7.80
C VAL A 199 -5.91 -10.73 8.76
N ASP A 200 -5.31 -10.76 9.94
CA ASP A 200 -5.35 -9.64 10.87
C ASP A 200 -4.12 -8.76 10.67
N PHE A 201 -4.29 -7.44 10.61
CA PHE A 201 -3.19 -6.49 10.48
C PHE A 201 -3.12 -5.59 11.70
N VAL A 202 -1.92 -5.42 12.23
CA VAL A 202 -1.59 -4.24 13.02
C VAL A 202 -1.26 -3.12 12.05
N VAL A 203 -1.94 -1.99 12.23
CA VAL A 203 -1.78 -0.79 11.40
C VAL A 203 -1.18 0.32 12.25
N VAL A 204 -0.09 0.93 11.77
CA VAL A 204 0.58 2.05 12.45
C VAL A 204 0.58 3.27 11.54
N GLN A 205 0.09 4.39 12.04
CA GLN A 205 0.07 5.68 11.35
C GLN A 205 -0.07 6.83 12.33
N HIS A 206 -0.02 8.07 11.86
CA HIS A 206 -0.45 9.24 12.62
C HIS A 206 -1.87 9.66 12.20
N VAL A 207 -2.69 10.08 13.17
CA VAL A 207 -4.05 10.57 12.93
C VAL A 207 -4.27 11.90 13.63
N SER A 208 -4.91 12.84 12.95
CA SER A 208 -5.37 14.11 13.51
C SER A 208 -6.80 14.02 14.05
N GLY A 209 -7.59 13.03 13.59
CA GLY A 209 -9.02 12.93 13.85
C GLY A 209 -9.86 13.74 12.86
N ARG A 210 -9.25 14.37 11.85
CA ARG A 210 -9.96 15.07 10.77
C ARG A 210 -10.00 14.18 9.53
N ALA A 211 -11.16 13.56 9.29
CA ALA A 211 -11.34 12.57 8.23
C ALA A 211 -10.73 12.97 6.87
N ALA A 212 -11.00 14.20 6.39
CA ALA A 212 -10.53 14.68 5.09
C ALA A 212 -9.01 14.93 4.99
N GLU A 213 -8.31 15.04 6.12
CA GLU A 213 -6.85 15.17 6.18
C GLU A 213 -6.19 13.84 6.52
N ASP A 214 -6.86 13.01 7.32
CA ASP A 214 -6.38 11.69 7.68
C ASP A 214 -6.41 10.76 6.46
N CYS A 215 -7.47 10.78 5.64
CA CYS A 215 -7.62 9.93 4.46
C CYS A 215 -8.26 10.69 3.29
N GLN A 216 -7.74 10.46 2.10
CA GLN A 216 -8.36 10.92 0.85
C GLN A 216 -8.65 9.72 -0.04
N GLU A 217 -9.88 9.61 -0.51
CA GLU A 217 -10.37 8.47 -1.29
C GLU A 217 -10.89 8.93 -2.65
N VAL A 218 -10.72 8.08 -3.65
CA VAL A 218 -11.28 8.28 -4.99
C VAL A 218 -11.85 6.98 -5.53
N ASP A 219 -13.03 7.07 -6.11
CA ASP A 219 -13.61 5.96 -6.86
C ASP A 219 -12.83 5.76 -8.16
N VAL A 220 -12.58 4.49 -8.50
CA VAL A 220 -11.97 4.08 -9.76
C VAL A 220 -12.87 3.08 -10.47
N GLU A 221 -13.00 3.25 -11.78
CA GLU A 221 -13.78 2.38 -12.64
C GLU A 221 -12.88 1.67 -13.64
N ASN A 222 -13.31 0.48 -14.07
CA ASN A 222 -12.65 -0.29 -15.12
C ASN A 222 -11.17 -0.60 -14.82
N VAL A 223 -10.82 -0.81 -13.54
CA VAL A 223 -9.50 -1.30 -13.12
C VAL A 223 -9.63 -2.74 -12.60
N GLU A 224 -8.90 -3.65 -13.23
CA GLU A 224 -8.88 -5.07 -12.93
C GLU A 224 -7.47 -5.53 -12.55
N VAL A 225 -7.34 -6.24 -11.44
CA VAL A 225 -6.10 -6.91 -11.04
C VAL A 225 -6.28 -8.41 -11.20
N VAL A 226 -5.45 -9.03 -12.03
CA VAL A 226 -5.40 -10.48 -12.15
C VAL A 226 -4.55 -11.04 -11.03
N VAL A 227 -5.13 -11.96 -10.25
CA VAL A 227 -4.50 -12.61 -9.11
C VAL A 227 -4.22 -14.06 -9.49
N GLU A 228 -2.95 -14.40 -9.68
CA GLU A 228 -2.50 -15.77 -9.97
C GLU A 228 -1.78 -16.39 -8.77
N GLY A 229 -1.56 -17.71 -8.80
CA GLY A 229 -0.79 -18.39 -7.75
C GLY A 229 -1.50 -18.51 -6.39
N LEU A 230 -2.85 -18.48 -6.38
CA LEU A 230 -3.66 -18.95 -5.25
C LEU A 230 -3.70 -20.48 -5.24
N GLU A 231 -2.53 -21.12 -5.21
CA GLU A 231 -2.47 -22.56 -5.10
C GLU A 231 -2.98 -22.98 -3.71
N ARG A 232 -3.70 -24.12 -3.67
CA ARG A 232 -4.09 -24.75 -2.41
C ARG A 232 -2.83 -25.18 -1.67
N ALA A 233 -2.82 -25.08 -0.35
CA ALA A 233 -1.80 -25.78 0.43
C ALA A 233 -1.86 -27.26 0.04
N ARG A 234 -0.73 -27.85 -0.37
CA ARG A 234 -0.64 -29.31 -0.48
C ARG A 234 -0.80 -29.85 0.94
N LEU A 235 -1.93 -30.52 1.17
CA LEU A 235 -2.18 -31.32 2.37
C LEU A 235 -1.17 -32.46 2.45
#